data_AF-A0A0M0LC15-F1
#
_entry.id   AF-A0A0M0LC15-F1
#
_cell.length_a   1.000
_cell.length_b   1.000
_cell.length_c   1.000
_cell.angle_alpha   90.00
_cell.angle_beta   90.00
_cell.angle_gamma   90.00
#
_symmetry.space_group_name_H-M   'P 1'
#
loop_
_entity.id
_entity.type
_entity.pdbx_description
1 polymer ?
#
loop_
_entity_poly.entity_id
_entity_poly.type
_entity_poly.pdbx_seq_one_letter_code
_entity_poly.pdbx_strand_id
1 'polypeptide(L)'
;MPENQSVERAISVEVITDWIQKEVEVKQKERLNRYVIITDQLCSNFSIQAFDESPYIIWESKNTGDISGTLTLSIQQDTNEPIILWINDKPASHIKSGTISLTLHHVYKLQLHKQRGTAYKGRFDFQYHYSIPAYNVDFRYKATCTIAKDAITIKPLTSSLQRSCFSTVHDHACTLDKVAFHISGCANLMFKTVSGGTFVFKWPFEELVTAWLLASNEGKVECEVTSIECEIHVVEDHCDYVTIYLVINLCINMLSVKQTIISILSSSTSPR
;
A
#
# COMPACT_ATOMS: atom_id res chain seq x y z
N MET A 1 -31.80 -64.78 -36.52
CA MET A 1 -31.67 -63.40 -36.00
C MET A 1 -30.58 -63.43 -34.95
N PRO A 2 -29.45 -62.71 -35.12
CA PRO A 2 -28.44 -62.64 -34.08
C PRO A 2 -28.97 -61.81 -32.90
N GLU A 3 -28.96 -62.38 -31.70
CA GLU A 3 -29.22 -61.65 -30.46
C GLU A 3 -28.14 -60.59 -30.27
N ASN A 4 -28.54 -59.32 -30.21
CA ASN A 4 -27.64 -58.24 -29.79
C ASN A 4 -27.27 -58.47 -28.32
N GLN A 5 -26.08 -59.01 -28.06
CA GLN A 5 -25.52 -59.04 -26.72
C GLN A 5 -25.09 -57.62 -26.34
N SER A 6 -25.81 -57.01 -25.40
CA SER A 6 -25.40 -55.76 -24.78
C SER A 6 -24.22 -56.02 -23.85
N VAL A 7 -23.09 -55.35 -24.08
CA VAL A 7 -21.93 -55.41 -23.19
C VAL A 7 -22.01 -54.23 -22.23
N GLU A 8 -22.13 -54.51 -20.94
CA GLU A 8 -22.03 -53.52 -19.88
C GLU A 8 -20.56 -53.13 -19.67
N ARG A 9 -20.27 -51.82 -19.72
CA ARG A 9 -18.94 -51.26 -19.48
C ARG A 9 -19.02 -50.26 -18.34
N ALA A 10 -18.03 -50.26 -17.46
CA ALA A 10 -17.92 -49.30 -16.37
C ALA A 10 -16.94 -48.18 -16.74
N ILE A 11 -17.31 -46.93 -16.47
CA ILE A 11 -16.44 -45.76 -16.63
C ILE A 11 -16.38 -45.00 -15.32
N SER A 12 -15.17 -44.61 -14.92
CA SER A 12 -14.94 -43.74 -13.77
C SER A 12 -15.10 -42.28 -14.21
N VAL A 13 -16.02 -41.55 -13.58
CA VAL A 13 -16.35 -40.15 -13.90
C VAL A 13 -16.40 -39.31 -12.64
N GLU A 14 -16.12 -38.01 -12.79
CA GLU A 14 -16.34 -37.03 -11.73
C GLU A 14 -17.79 -36.54 -11.78
N VAL A 15 -18.47 -36.55 -10.63
CA VAL A 15 -19.84 -36.07 -10.48
C VAL A 15 -19.83 -34.90 -9.51
N ILE A 16 -20.47 -33.80 -9.91
CA ILE A 16 -20.69 -32.64 -9.04
C ILE A 16 -21.82 -33.01 -8.07
N THR A 17 -21.50 -33.10 -6.78
CA THR A 17 -22.47 -33.41 -5.72
C THR A 17 -23.11 -32.16 -5.13
N ASP A 18 -22.45 -31.01 -5.25
CA ASP A 18 -22.96 -29.71 -4.86
C ASP A 18 -22.36 -28.60 -5.73
N TRP A 19 -23.12 -27.54 -5.95
CA TRP A 19 -22.66 -26.34 -6.63
C TRP A 19 -23.33 -25.11 -6.03
N ILE A 20 -22.51 -24.26 -5.44
CA ILE A 20 -22.94 -22.95 -4.95
C ILE A 20 -22.12 -21.85 -5.60
N GLN A 21 -22.73 -20.68 -5.70
CA GLN A 21 -22.08 -19.44 -6.09
C GLN A 21 -22.06 -18.52 -4.88
N LYS A 22 -20.89 -17.93 -4.59
CA LYS A 22 -20.69 -17.10 -3.41
C LYS A 22 -19.98 -15.79 -3.76
N GLU A 23 -20.57 -14.69 -3.31
CA GLU A 23 -19.95 -13.38 -3.34
C GLU A 23 -19.04 -13.19 -2.12
N VAL A 24 -17.86 -12.65 -2.36
CA VAL A 24 -16.84 -12.35 -1.35
C VAL A 24 -16.35 -10.94 -1.58
N GLU A 25 -16.53 -10.08 -0.57
CA GLU A 25 -16.04 -8.71 -0.57
C GLU A 25 -14.83 -8.62 0.35
N VAL A 26 -13.67 -8.23 -0.19
CA VAL A 26 -12.45 -7.98 0.56
C VAL A 26 -12.26 -6.47 0.67
N LYS A 27 -12.16 -5.95 1.90
CA LYS A 27 -11.96 -4.53 2.19
C LYS A 27 -10.65 -4.33 2.94
N GLN A 28 -9.72 -3.61 2.34
CA GLN A 28 -8.44 -3.25 2.96
C GLN A 28 -8.26 -1.73 2.99
N LYS A 29 -7.51 -1.26 3.98
CA LYS A 29 -7.22 0.15 4.20
C LYS A 29 -5.76 0.30 4.56
N GLU A 30 -5.04 1.17 3.86
CA GLU A 30 -3.67 1.55 4.19
C GLU A 30 -3.53 3.07 4.21
N ARG A 31 -2.64 3.57 5.06
CA ARG A 31 -2.30 4.99 5.13
C ARG A 31 -0.88 5.18 4.61
N LEU A 32 -0.74 5.95 3.53
CA LEU A 32 0.55 6.30 2.95
C LEU A 32 0.94 7.72 3.32
N ASN A 33 2.17 7.91 3.78
CA ASN A 33 2.73 9.25 3.96
C ASN A 33 3.03 9.85 2.58
N ARG A 34 2.63 11.11 2.35
CA ARG A 34 2.95 11.85 1.13
C ARG A 34 4.42 12.25 1.08
N TYR A 35 4.97 12.55 2.26
CA TYR A 35 6.31 13.07 2.41
C TYR A 35 7.06 12.28 3.49
N VAL A 36 8.37 12.16 3.30
CA VAL A 36 9.31 11.76 4.34
C VAL A 36 9.94 13.03 4.89
N ILE A 37 9.86 13.21 6.21
CA ILE A 37 10.55 14.30 6.89
C ILE A 37 11.99 13.86 7.12
N ILE A 38 12.92 14.59 6.52
CA ILE A 38 14.35 14.41 6.75
C ILE A 38 14.82 15.45 7.75
N THR A 39 15.63 15.03 8.71
CA THR A 39 16.35 15.92 9.63
C THR A 39 17.83 15.87 9.30
N ASP A 40 18.45 17.02 9.16
CA ASP A 40 19.87 17.18 8.89
C ASP A 40 20.46 18.32 9.75
N GLN A 41 21.77 18.41 9.82
CA GLN A 41 22.48 19.39 10.64
C GLN A 41 23.68 19.97 9.91
N LEU A 42 23.72 21.30 9.83
CA LEU A 42 24.86 22.04 9.32
C LEU A 42 25.54 22.80 10.46
N CYS A 43 26.78 22.43 10.77
CA CYS A 43 27.58 23.13 11.77
C CYS A 43 28.87 23.67 11.14
N SER A 44 29.13 24.97 11.28
CA SER A 44 30.38 25.56 10.81
C SER A 44 30.76 26.82 11.57
N ASN A 45 32.05 27.12 11.55
CA ASN A 45 32.57 28.38 12.04
C ASN A 45 32.54 29.42 10.92
N PHE A 46 32.27 30.67 11.26
CA PHE A 46 32.32 31.79 10.31
C PHE A 46 33.27 32.88 10.81
N SER A 47 33.81 33.64 9.86
CA SER A 47 34.65 34.80 10.12
C SER A 47 34.33 35.88 9.10
N ILE A 48 33.72 36.98 9.55
CA ILE A 48 33.36 38.12 8.72
C ILE A 48 34.42 39.20 8.94
N GLN A 49 35.08 39.60 7.86
CA GLN A 49 36.17 40.59 7.90
C GLN A 49 35.62 42.01 8.09
N ALA A 50 36.41 42.90 8.72
CA ALA A 50 35.99 44.27 9.02
C ALA A 50 35.64 45.11 7.77
N PHE A 51 36.22 44.80 6.61
CA PHE A 51 36.04 45.55 5.36
C PHE A 51 35.02 44.95 4.38
N ASP A 52 34.46 43.77 4.68
CA ASP A 52 33.49 43.12 3.79
C ASP A 52 32.10 43.74 3.95
N GLU A 53 31.66 44.60 3.03
CA GLU A 53 30.35 45.26 3.13
C GLU A 53 29.18 44.35 2.68
N SER A 54 29.47 43.17 2.13
CA SER A 54 28.43 42.26 1.65
C SER A 54 27.79 41.47 2.80
N PRO A 55 26.50 41.10 2.68
CA PRO A 55 25.88 40.16 3.61
C PRO A 55 26.61 38.82 3.58
N TYR A 56 26.98 38.33 4.76
CA TYR A 56 27.58 37.01 4.87
C TYR A 56 26.49 35.95 4.86
N ILE A 57 26.40 35.17 3.77
CA ILE A 57 25.42 34.09 3.65
C ILE A 57 25.91 32.90 4.47
N ILE A 58 25.21 32.58 5.55
CA ILE A 58 25.49 31.40 6.37
C ILE A 58 25.04 30.14 5.62
N TRP A 59 23.83 30.22 5.06
CA TRP A 59 23.17 29.11 4.41
C TRP A 59 22.10 29.63 3.45
N GLU A 60 21.95 28.98 2.31
CA GLU A 60 20.93 29.28 1.32
C GLU A 60 20.52 27.98 0.63
N SER A 61 19.21 27.74 0.53
CA SER A 61 18.66 26.65 -0.27
C SER A 61 18.31 27.15 -1.65
N LYS A 62 18.76 26.43 -2.69
CA LYS A 62 18.36 26.67 -4.09
C LYS A 62 17.00 26.06 -4.43
N ASN A 63 16.56 25.08 -3.64
CA ASN A 63 15.28 24.41 -3.83
C ASN A 63 14.31 24.89 -2.75
N THR A 64 13.22 25.51 -3.19
CA THR A 64 12.13 26.03 -2.36
C THR A 64 11.34 24.88 -1.76
N GLY A 65 11.90 24.27 -0.71
CA GLY A 65 11.17 23.38 0.20
C GLY A 65 10.70 24.16 1.41
N ASP A 66 9.67 23.63 2.07
CA ASP A 66 9.30 24.06 3.41
C ASP A 66 10.35 23.55 4.41
N ILE A 67 11.41 24.34 4.61
CA ILE A 67 12.49 24.00 5.53
C ILE A 67 12.21 24.70 6.86
N SER A 68 12.12 23.92 7.92
CA SER A 68 12.02 24.41 9.30
C SER A 68 13.22 23.93 10.10
N GLY A 69 13.48 24.48 11.27
CA GLY A 69 14.64 24.02 12.03
C GLY A 69 14.97 24.89 13.22
N THR A 70 16.01 24.49 13.95
CA THR A 70 16.56 25.26 15.05
C THR A 70 17.94 25.76 14.67
N LEU A 71 18.10 27.08 14.56
CA LEU A 71 19.37 27.75 14.36
C LEU A 71 19.94 28.16 15.70
N THR A 72 21.14 27.67 16.00
CA THR A 72 21.97 28.14 17.11
C THR A 72 23.14 28.93 16.55
N LEU A 73 23.30 30.16 17.02
CA LEU A 73 24.34 31.08 16.56
C LEU A 73 25.11 31.62 17.75
N SER A 74 26.43 31.44 17.75
CA SER A 74 27.33 31.84 18.83
C SER A 74 28.36 32.83 18.33
N ILE A 75 28.42 34.02 18.94
CA ILE A 75 29.40 35.07 18.67
C ILE A 75 30.46 35.03 19.77
N GLN A 76 31.72 34.81 19.39
CA GLN A 76 32.82 34.56 20.33
C GLN A 76 33.37 35.83 20.99
N GLN A 77 33.12 37.01 20.42
CA GLN A 77 33.74 38.25 20.86
C GLN A 77 32.68 39.29 21.21
N ASP A 78 32.85 39.95 22.36
CA ASP A 78 32.01 41.07 22.73
C ASP A 78 32.34 42.29 21.85
N THR A 79 31.34 42.71 21.10
CA THR A 79 31.46 43.78 20.11
C THR A 79 30.49 44.90 20.49
N ASN A 80 30.95 46.15 20.35
CA ASN A 80 30.10 47.31 20.65
C ASN A 80 28.89 47.37 19.72
N GLU A 81 29.07 46.93 18.48
CA GLU A 81 28.05 46.91 17.45
C GLU A 81 27.44 45.50 17.32
N PRO A 82 26.10 45.36 17.24
CA PRO A 82 25.47 44.07 17.04
C PRO A 82 25.60 43.61 15.58
N ILE A 83 25.75 42.30 15.40
CA ILE A 83 25.46 41.65 14.11
C ILE A 83 23.97 41.38 14.01
N ILE A 84 23.39 41.59 12.82
CA ILE A 84 21.97 41.40 12.55
C ILE A 84 21.81 40.07 11.80
N LEU A 85 21.09 39.13 12.39
CA LEU A 85 20.64 37.92 11.71
C LEU A 85 19.47 38.27 10.80
N TRP A 86 19.59 37.91 9.53
CA TRP A 86 18.54 38.01 8.54
C TRP A 86 18.06 36.62 8.14
N ILE A 87 16.75 36.48 8.05
CA ILE A 87 16.04 35.25 7.68
C ILE A 87 15.16 35.62 6.50
N ASN A 88 15.33 34.92 5.37
CA ASN A 88 14.53 35.15 4.16
C ASN A 88 14.54 36.64 3.73
N ASP A 89 15.75 37.22 3.70
CA ASP A 89 15.99 38.62 3.32
C ASP A 89 15.28 39.66 4.23
N LYS A 90 14.91 39.28 5.47
CA LYS A 90 14.35 40.17 6.48
C LYS A 90 15.15 40.12 7.79
N PRO A 91 15.34 41.27 8.48
CA PRO A 91 16.01 41.28 9.78
C PRO A 91 15.17 40.53 10.82
N ALA A 92 15.80 39.66 11.60
CA ALA A 92 15.14 38.82 12.61
C ALA A 92 15.64 39.07 14.04
N SER A 93 16.96 39.23 14.23
CA SER A 93 17.54 39.41 15.58
C SER A 93 18.85 40.17 15.55
N HIS A 94 19.18 40.83 16.66
CA HIS A 94 20.42 41.58 16.88
C HIS A 94 21.25 40.89 17.96
N ILE A 95 22.53 40.63 17.69
CA ILE A 95 23.39 39.81 18.55
C ILE A 95 24.70 40.54 18.77
N LYS A 96 25.02 40.87 20.02
CA LYS A 96 26.30 41.52 20.38
C LYS A 96 27.37 40.51 20.76
N SER A 97 26.99 39.54 21.60
CA SER A 97 27.84 38.47 22.09
C SER A 97 27.01 37.32 22.67
N GLY A 98 27.63 36.16 22.81
CA GLY A 98 26.99 34.97 23.38
C GLY A 98 26.29 34.10 22.33
N THR A 99 25.38 33.26 22.80
CA THR A 99 24.69 32.26 21.99
C THR A 99 23.20 32.55 21.96
N ILE A 100 22.61 32.57 20.76
CA ILE A 100 21.17 32.57 20.57
C ILE A 100 20.72 31.25 19.96
N SER A 101 19.50 30.84 20.24
CA SER A 101 18.85 29.70 19.59
C SER A 101 17.44 30.10 19.17
N LEU A 102 17.09 29.83 17.91
CA LEU A 102 15.84 30.24 17.29
C LEU A 102 15.24 29.06 16.54
N THR A 103 13.96 28.77 16.79
CA THR A 103 13.17 27.85 15.97
C THR A 103 12.54 28.63 14.83
N LEU A 104 12.78 28.17 13.60
CA LEU A 104 12.46 28.85 12.37
C LEU A 104 11.55 27.96 11.50
N HIS A 105 10.69 28.59 10.72
CA HIS A 105 9.77 27.95 9.77
C HIS A 105 9.89 28.60 8.40
N HIS A 106 9.69 27.83 7.33
CA HIS A 106 9.76 28.29 5.94
C HIS A 106 11.07 29.02 5.57
N VAL A 107 12.22 28.53 6.05
CA VAL A 107 13.54 29.17 5.85
C VAL A 107 14.15 28.75 4.51
N TYR A 108 14.46 29.70 3.64
CA TYR A 108 15.25 29.43 2.43
C TYR A 108 16.61 30.12 2.45
N LYS A 109 16.83 31.07 3.37
CA LYS A 109 18.08 31.83 3.43
C LYS A 109 18.38 32.38 4.83
N LEU A 110 19.63 32.23 5.26
CA LEU A 110 20.17 32.74 6.52
C LEU A 110 21.39 33.62 6.24
N GLN A 111 21.38 34.86 6.70
CA GLN A 111 22.43 35.83 6.44
C GLN A 111 22.81 36.59 7.71
N LEU A 112 24.06 37.03 7.75
CA LEU A 112 24.56 37.93 8.78
C LEU A 112 24.92 39.26 8.15
N HIS A 113 24.33 40.32 8.70
CA HIS A 113 24.61 41.69 8.33
C HIS A 113 25.33 42.36 9.48
N LYS A 114 26.59 42.73 9.26
CA LYS A 114 27.34 43.51 10.24
C LYS A 114 27.01 45.00 10.13
N GLN A 115 27.25 45.72 11.22
CA GLN A 115 27.42 47.17 11.17
C GLN A 115 28.90 47.52 10.90
N ARG A 116 29.14 48.69 10.28
CA ARG A 116 30.44 49.05 9.68
C ARG A 116 31.61 48.95 10.67
N GLY A 117 32.76 48.46 10.18
CA GLY A 117 34.05 48.57 10.85
C GLY A 117 34.40 47.47 11.85
N THR A 118 33.52 46.51 12.10
CA THR A 118 33.75 45.42 13.07
C THR A 118 33.93 44.08 12.37
N ALA A 119 34.92 43.30 12.80
CA ALA A 119 35.09 41.91 12.40
C ALA A 119 34.35 40.99 13.39
N TYR A 120 33.75 39.91 12.89
CA TYR A 120 33.00 38.96 13.71
C TYR A 120 33.53 37.55 13.48
N LYS A 121 33.63 36.79 14.58
CA LYS A 121 33.89 35.35 14.54
C LYS A 121 32.87 34.63 15.39
N GLY A 122 32.45 33.48 14.89
CA GLY A 122 31.43 32.71 15.57
C GLY A 122 31.29 31.32 15.02
N ARG A 123 30.31 30.62 15.57
CA ARG A 123 29.86 29.30 15.12
C ARG A 123 28.37 29.37 14.89
N PHE A 124 27.91 28.77 13.81
CA PHE A 124 26.51 28.47 13.62
C PHE A 124 26.31 26.95 13.61
N ASP A 125 25.12 26.55 14.05
CA ASP A 125 24.65 25.18 14.05
C ASP A 125 23.17 25.22 13.69
N PHE A 126 22.82 24.72 12.51
CA PHE A 126 21.45 24.71 12.02
C PHE A 126 20.99 23.27 11.88
N GLN A 127 20.13 22.83 12.80
CA GLN A 127 19.43 21.57 12.69
C GLN A 127 18.13 21.83 11.93
N TYR A 128 18.00 21.31 10.72
CA TYR A 128 16.89 21.64 9.84
C TYR A 128 16.14 20.39 9.38
N HIS A 129 14.86 20.58 9.11
CA HIS A 129 13.90 19.58 8.71
C HIS A 129 13.32 19.99 7.37
N TYR A 130 13.25 19.03 6.44
CA TYR A 130 12.63 19.26 5.14
C TYR A 130 11.85 18.02 4.71
N SER A 131 10.77 18.25 3.97
CA SER A 131 9.92 17.19 3.44
C SER A 131 10.34 16.84 2.02
N ILE A 132 10.63 15.57 1.75
CA ILE A 132 10.75 15.05 0.38
C ILE A 132 9.52 14.18 0.05
N PRO A 133 8.99 14.22 -1.18
CA PRO A 133 7.90 13.31 -1.56
C PRO A 133 8.31 11.85 -1.32
N ALA A 134 7.50 11.10 -0.57
CA ALA A 134 7.74 9.69 -0.30
C ALA A 134 7.57 8.85 -1.58
N TYR A 135 6.70 9.31 -2.47
CA TYR A 135 6.43 8.70 -3.76
C TYR A 135 6.27 9.77 -4.82
N ASN A 136 6.66 9.46 -6.06
CA ASN A 136 6.37 10.30 -7.22
C ASN A 136 4.96 9.97 -7.75
N VAL A 137 3.94 10.11 -6.92
CA VAL A 137 2.54 9.80 -7.27
C VAL A 137 1.72 11.08 -7.29
N ASP A 138 0.91 11.24 -8.33
CA ASP A 138 -0.05 12.31 -8.48
C ASP A 138 -1.46 11.80 -8.14
N PHE A 139 -1.88 12.03 -6.90
CA PHE A 139 -3.17 11.58 -6.37
C PHE A 139 -4.39 12.34 -6.95
N ARG A 140 -4.18 13.37 -7.78
CA ARG A 140 -5.28 14.07 -8.46
C ARG A 140 -5.93 13.23 -9.55
N TYR A 141 -5.19 12.26 -10.09
CA TYR A 141 -5.71 11.32 -11.08
C TYR A 141 -6.34 10.11 -10.40
N LYS A 142 -7.46 9.65 -10.97
CA LYS A 142 -8.11 8.41 -10.52
C LYS A 142 -7.15 7.24 -10.69
N ALA A 143 -6.84 6.56 -9.57
CA ALA A 143 -6.08 5.32 -9.60
C ALA A 143 -6.94 4.18 -10.19
N THR A 144 -6.28 3.20 -10.80
CA THR A 144 -6.96 2.01 -11.32
C THR A 144 -6.48 0.77 -10.57
N CYS A 145 -7.39 -0.16 -10.32
CA CYS A 145 -7.06 -1.46 -9.77
C CYS A 145 -7.29 -2.56 -10.82
N THR A 146 -6.35 -3.49 -10.92
CA THR A 146 -6.52 -4.71 -11.71
C THR A 146 -6.04 -5.94 -10.92
N ILE A 147 -6.74 -7.05 -11.10
CA ILE A 147 -6.37 -8.36 -10.54
C ILE A 147 -6.46 -9.36 -11.68
N ALA A 148 -5.40 -10.13 -11.88
CA ALA A 148 -5.41 -11.22 -12.84
C ALA A 148 -6.11 -12.44 -12.19
N LYS A 149 -7.01 -13.12 -12.91
CA LYS A 149 -7.80 -14.24 -12.37
C LYS A 149 -6.90 -15.39 -11.87
N ASP A 150 -5.80 -15.63 -12.56
CA ASP A 150 -4.76 -16.61 -12.22
C ASP A 150 -3.91 -16.21 -11.00
N ALA A 151 -3.93 -14.93 -10.61
CA ALA A 151 -3.26 -14.46 -9.41
C ALA A 151 -4.09 -14.70 -8.13
N ILE A 152 -5.34 -15.18 -8.25
CA ILE A 152 -6.19 -15.53 -7.11
C ILE A 152 -6.06 -17.02 -6.82
N THR A 153 -5.68 -17.33 -5.59
CA THR A 153 -5.60 -18.69 -5.08
C THR A 153 -6.72 -18.90 -4.06
N ILE A 154 -7.49 -19.97 -4.25
CA ILE A 154 -8.52 -20.40 -3.30
C ILE A 154 -8.15 -21.80 -2.83
N LYS A 155 -7.97 -21.96 -1.51
CA LYS A 155 -7.61 -23.24 -0.90
C LYS A 155 -8.66 -23.63 0.14
N PRO A 156 -9.31 -24.79 0.01
CA PRO A 156 -10.08 -25.34 1.10
C PRO A 156 -9.14 -25.65 2.28
N LEU A 157 -9.51 -25.19 3.46
CA LEU A 157 -8.81 -25.51 4.70
C LEU A 157 -9.40 -26.79 5.27
N THR A 158 -8.61 -27.85 5.31
CA THR A 158 -8.95 -29.09 6.01
C THR A 158 -8.92 -28.85 7.50
N SER A 159 -10.05 -28.44 8.09
CA SER A 159 -10.18 -28.39 9.54
C SER A 159 -10.58 -29.77 10.07
N SER A 160 -9.91 -30.24 11.12
CA SER A 160 -10.27 -31.43 11.90
C SER A 160 -11.61 -31.30 12.66
N LEU A 161 -12.27 -30.15 12.53
CA LEU A 161 -13.57 -29.81 13.12
C LEU A 161 -14.60 -29.56 12.01
N GLN A 162 -14.83 -30.54 11.14
CA GLN A 162 -16.04 -30.59 10.32
C GLN A 162 -17.24 -30.63 11.26
N ARG A 163 -17.88 -29.48 11.48
CA ARG A 163 -19.22 -29.45 12.06
C ARG A 163 -20.18 -29.76 10.93
N SER A 164 -20.67 -30.98 10.92
CA SER A 164 -21.71 -31.43 10.01
C SER A 164 -23.07 -30.99 10.53
N CYS A 165 -23.95 -30.54 9.65
CA CYS A 165 -25.34 -30.22 9.97
C CYS A 165 -26.27 -31.08 9.13
N PHE A 166 -27.34 -31.61 9.75
CA PHE A 166 -28.42 -32.27 9.02
C PHE A 166 -29.33 -31.22 8.42
N SER A 167 -29.57 -31.32 7.12
CA SER A 167 -30.49 -30.45 6.40
C SER A 167 -31.38 -31.29 5.48
N THR A 168 -32.41 -30.66 4.93
CA THR A 168 -33.28 -31.26 3.93
C THR A 168 -33.21 -30.40 2.68
N VAL A 169 -32.70 -30.98 1.59
CA VAL A 169 -32.61 -30.33 0.28
C VAL A 169 -33.48 -31.12 -0.68
N HIS A 170 -34.49 -30.47 -1.27
CA HIS A 170 -35.47 -31.12 -2.15
C HIS A 170 -36.11 -32.38 -1.54
N ASP A 171 -36.56 -32.32 -0.29
CA ASP A 171 -37.16 -33.43 0.47
C ASP A 171 -36.24 -34.63 0.76
N HIS A 172 -34.94 -34.50 0.46
CA HIS A 172 -33.94 -35.51 0.79
C HIS A 172 -33.11 -35.02 1.99
N ALA A 173 -33.03 -35.87 3.02
CA ALA A 173 -32.14 -35.62 4.15
C ALA A 173 -30.68 -35.74 3.69
N CYS A 174 -29.90 -34.71 3.96
CA CYS A 174 -28.50 -34.64 3.57
C CYS A 174 -27.67 -34.03 4.69
N THR A 175 -26.37 -34.34 4.68
CA THR A 175 -25.41 -33.83 5.65
C THR A 175 -24.56 -32.77 4.96
N LEU A 176 -24.61 -31.54 5.44
CA LEU A 176 -23.79 -30.44 4.96
C LEU A 176 -22.57 -30.29 5.85
N ASP A 177 -21.40 -30.20 5.23
CA ASP A 177 -20.16 -29.90 5.91
C ASP A 177 -19.80 -28.43 5.78
N LYS A 178 -19.42 -27.83 6.91
CA LYS A 178 -18.87 -26.48 6.91
C LYS A 178 -17.41 -26.51 6.44
N VAL A 179 -17.16 -26.01 5.25
CA VAL A 179 -15.82 -25.90 4.65
C VAL A 179 -15.35 -24.46 4.75
N ALA A 180 -14.14 -24.25 5.29
CA ALA A 180 -13.47 -22.96 5.28
C ALA A 180 -12.56 -22.86 4.06
N PHE A 181 -12.48 -21.68 3.47
CA PHE A 181 -11.67 -21.37 2.29
C PHE A 181 -10.77 -20.21 2.62
N HIS A 182 -9.49 -20.38 2.36
CA HIS A 182 -8.53 -19.30 2.33
C HIS A 182 -8.43 -18.77 0.90
N ILE A 183 -8.85 -17.53 0.71
CA ILE A 183 -8.78 -16.82 -0.55
C ILE A 183 -7.63 -15.84 -0.43
N SER A 184 -6.68 -15.87 -1.35
CA SER A 184 -5.52 -14.97 -1.34
C SER A 184 -5.14 -14.55 -2.75
N GLY A 185 -4.61 -13.34 -2.91
CA GLY A 185 -4.15 -12.85 -4.20
C GLY A 185 -3.36 -11.55 -4.08
N CYS A 186 -3.15 -10.89 -5.22
CA CYS A 186 -2.44 -9.62 -5.27
C CYS A 186 -3.07 -8.68 -6.30
N ALA A 187 -3.48 -7.50 -5.84
CA ALA A 187 -4.01 -6.44 -6.68
C ALA A 187 -2.89 -5.53 -7.19
N ASN A 188 -2.94 -5.16 -8.46
CA ASN A 188 -2.07 -4.15 -9.04
C ASN A 188 -2.80 -2.82 -9.02
N LEU A 189 -2.28 -1.89 -8.22
CA LEU A 189 -2.78 -0.52 -8.15
C LEU A 189 -1.89 0.35 -9.01
N MET A 190 -2.49 1.05 -9.96
CA MET A 190 -1.76 1.91 -10.89
C MET A 190 -2.12 3.36 -10.63
N PHE A 191 -1.09 4.18 -10.41
CA PHE A 191 -1.19 5.61 -10.19
C PHE A 191 -0.42 6.36 -11.28
N LYS A 192 -0.85 7.58 -11.60
CA LYS A 192 -0.05 8.48 -12.43
C LYS A 192 1.06 9.11 -11.61
N THR A 193 2.23 9.30 -12.22
CA THR A 193 3.33 10.04 -11.59
C THR A 193 3.23 11.53 -11.92
N VAL A 194 3.90 12.38 -11.11
CA VAL A 194 3.95 13.83 -11.38
C VAL A 194 4.65 14.14 -12.72
N SER A 195 5.54 13.24 -13.15
CA SER A 195 6.21 13.31 -14.46
C SER A 195 5.39 12.76 -15.64
N GLY A 196 4.14 12.32 -15.42
CA GLY A 196 3.26 11.77 -16.46
C GLY A 196 3.39 10.27 -16.74
N GLY A 197 4.29 9.58 -16.02
CA GLY A 197 4.44 8.13 -16.06
C GLY A 197 3.40 7.37 -15.25
N THR A 198 3.65 6.07 -15.03
CA THR A 198 2.79 5.21 -14.22
C THR A 198 3.61 4.58 -13.10
N PHE A 199 3.12 4.71 -11.87
CA PHE A 199 3.62 4.00 -10.69
C PHE A 199 2.71 2.79 -10.43
N VAL A 200 3.30 1.61 -10.27
CA VAL A 200 2.56 0.36 -10.00
C VAL A 200 2.90 -0.11 -8.61
N PHE A 201 1.87 -0.30 -7.79
CA PHE A 201 1.95 -0.83 -6.43
C PHE A 201 1.25 -2.17 -6.37
N LYS A 202 1.91 -3.18 -5.79
CA LYS A 202 1.35 -4.52 -5.60
C LYS A 202 0.80 -4.64 -4.19
N TRP A 203 -0.49 -4.93 -4.08
CA TRP A 203 -1.20 -5.00 -2.81
C TRP A 203 -1.71 -6.42 -2.56
N PRO A 204 -1.06 -7.20 -1.68
CA PRO A 204 -1.51 -8.54 -1.34
C PRO A 204 -2.78 -8.49 -0.49
N PHE A 205 -3.70 -9.44 -0.75
CA PHE A 205 -4.92 -9.58 0.04
C PHE A 205 -5.15 -11.04 0.41
N GLU A 206 -5.83 -11.24 1.53
CA GLU A 206 -6.28 -12.53 2.01
C GLU A 206 -7.63 -12.40 2.73
N GLU A 207 -8.46 -13.43 2.63
CA GLU A 207 -9.78 -13.48 3.25
C GLU A 207 -10.14 -14.93 3.60
N LEU A 208 -10.86 -15.11 4.72
CA LEU A 208 -11.36 -16.40 5.18
C LEU A 208 -12.87 -16.48 5.03
N VAL A 209 -13.32 -17.36 4.14
CA VAL A 209 -14.74 -17.54 3.85
C VAL A 209 -15.18 -18.93 4.25
N THR A 210 -16.38 -19.07 4.78
CA THR A 210 -16.96 -20.38 5.08
C THR A 210 -18.19 -20.63 4.22
N ALA A 211 -18.36 -21.86 3.75
CA ALA A 211 -19.57 -22.31 3.07
C ALA A 211 -20.01 -23.68 3.57
N TRP A 212 -21.29 -23.98 3.39
CA TRP A 212 -21.87 -25.29 3.69
C TRP A 212 -22.03 -26.03 2.37
N LEU A 213 -21.42 -27.21 2.26
CA LEU A 213 -21.40 -28.00 1.03
C LEU A 213 -21.77 -29.45 1.32
N LEU A 214 -22.38 -30.13 0.34
CA LEU A 214 -22.48 -31.60 0.30
C LEU A 214 -21.14 -32.23 -0.07
N ALA A 215 -20.13 -31.98 0.77
CA ALA A 215 -18.81 -32.57 0.64
C ALA A 215 -18.81 -33.97 1.25
N SER A 216 -18.52 -34.99 0.43
CA SER A 216 -18.25 -36.33 0.95
C SER A 216 -16.80 -36.43 1.42
N ASN A 217 -16.51 -37.27 2.42
CA ASN A 217 -15.14 -37.53 2.90
C ASN A 217 -14.17 -38.02 1.81
N GLU A 218 -14.69 -38.59 0.72
CA GLU A 218 -13.93 -39.11 -0.42
C GLU A 218 -13.89 -38.14 -1.61
N GLY A 219 -14.54 -36.98 -1.50
CA GLY A 219 -14.64 -35.97 -2.54
C GLY A 219 -13.59 -34.87 -2.38
N LYS A 220 -13.43 -34.06 -3.42
CA LYS A 220 -12.66 -32.81 -3.39
C LYS A 220 -13.62 -31.63 -3.54
N VAL A 221 -13.14 -30.46 -3.13
CA VAL A 221 -13.82 -29.20 -3.41
C VAL A 221 -12.98 -28.42 -4.41
N GLU A 222 -13.59 -28.03 -5.51
CA GLU A 222 -12.99 -27.20 -6.53
C GLU A 222 -13.60 -25.79 -6.46
N CYS A 223 -12.79 -24.78 -6.77
CA CYS A 223 -13.22 -23.39 -6.72
C CYS A 223 -12.79 -22.68 -7.99
N GLU A 224 -13.71 -21.90 -8.56
CA GLU A 224 -13.44 -21.07 -9.72
C GLU A 224 -13.94 -19.65 -9.49
N VAL A 225 -13.09 -18.66 -9.71
CA VAL A 225 -13.49 -17.25 -9.72
C VAL A 225 -14.22 -16.95 -11.04
N THR A 226 -15.49 -16.58 -10.99
CA THR A 226 -16.30 -16.28 -12.18
C THR A 226 -16.28 -14.79 -12.54
N SER A 227 -16.23 -13.91 -11.55
CA SER A 227 -16.08 -12.47 -11.74
C SER A 227 -15.16 -11.85 -10.70
N ILE A 228 -14.51 -10.76 -11.12
CA ILE A 228 -13.60 -9.96 -10.28
C ILE A 228 -13.91 -8.50 -10.57
N GLU A 229 -14.26 -7.77 -9.54
CA GLU A 229 -14.32 -6.31 -9.57
C GLU A 229 -13.33 -5.79 -8.54
N CYS A 230 -12.50 -4.83 -8.94
CA CYS A 230 -11.56 -4.20 -8.03
C CYS A 230 -11.68 -2.69 -8.11
N GLU A 231 -11.92 -2.09 -6.97
CA GLU A 231 -12.07 -0.66 -6.80
C GLU A 231 -11.04 -0.13 -5.82
N ILE A 232 -10.56 1.07 -6.12
CA ILE A 232 -9.64 1.81 -5.26
C ILE A 232 -10.23 3.20 -5.00
N HIS A 233 -10.30 3.56 -3.73
CA HIS A 233 -10.68 4.90 -3.30
C HIS A 233 -9.52 5.54 -2.56
N VAL A 234 -9.23 6.77 -2.94
CA VAL A 234 -8.15 7.57 -2.37
C VAL A 234 -8.81 8.73 -1.64
N VAL A 235 -8.59 8.80 -0.32
CA VAL A 235 -9.11 9.87 0.54
C VAL A 235 -7.94 10.69 1.06
N GLU A 236 -8.00 11.99 0.81
CA GLU A 236 -7.06 12.94 1.38
C GLU A 236 -7.55 13.34 2.77
N ASP A 237 -6.95 12.74 3.79
CA ASP A 237 -7.35 13.00 5.18
C ASP A 237 -6.72 14.32 5.69
N HIS A 238 -5.40 14.54 5.49
CA HIS A 238 -4.65 15.77 5.82
C HIS A 238 -3.42 15.96 4.89
N CYS A 239 -2.74 17.13 4.94
CA CYS A 239 -1.61 17.48 4.07
C CYS A 239 -0.49 16.43 3.98
N ASP A 240 -0.28 15.63 5.04
CA ASP A 240 0.89 14.76 5.14
C ASP A 240 0.63 13.30 4.75
N TYR A 241 -0.63 12.89 4.60
CA TYR A 241 -0.96 11.49 4.34
C TYR A 241 -2.21 11.30 3.49
N VAL A 242 -2.22 10.18 2.78
CA VAL A 242 -3.33 9.72 1.96
C VAL A 242 -3.78 8.38 2.50
N THR A 243 -5.08 8.19 2.59
CA THR A 243 -5.67 6.91 2.93
C THR A 243 -6.18 6.25 1.66
N ILE A 244 -5.72 5.03 1.41
CA ILE A 244 -6.15 4.21 0.28
C ILE A 244 -7.06 3.11 0.81
N TYR A 245 -8.25 3.01 0.23
CA TYR A 245 -9.19 1.92 0.44
C TYR A 245 -9.20 1.05 -0.80
N LEU A 246 -8.97 -0.24 -0.62
CA LEU A 246 -9.06 -1.27 -1.64
C LEU A 246 -10.32 -2.10 -1.37
N VAL A 247 -11.18 -2.21 -2.37
CA VAL A 247 -12.39 -3.05 -2.33
C VAL A 247 -12.31 -4.04 -3.48
N ILE A 248 -12.35 -5.33 -3.17
CA ILE A 248 -12.33 -6.40 -4.16
C ILE A 248 -13.59 -7.23 -3.99
N ASN A 249 -14.43 -7.26 -5.02
CA ASN A 249 -15.57 -8.16 -5.08
C ASN A 249 -15.23 -9.35 -5.96
N LEU A 250 -15.33 -10.54 -5.39
CA LEU A 250 -15.13 -11.80 -6.07
C LEU A 250 -16.44 -12.55 -6.11
N CYS A 251 -16.78 -13.11 -7.28
CA CYS A 251 -17.77 -14.15 -7.36
C CYS A 251 -17.08 -15.50 -7.57
N ILE A 252 -17.40 -16.47 -6.73
CA ILE A 252 -16.72 -17.76 -6.68
C ILE A 252 -17.74 -18.87 -6.83
N ASN A 253 -17.54 -19.74 -7.82
CA ASN A 253 -18.19 -21.05 -7.88
C ASN A 253 -17.43 -22.01 -6.97
N MET A 254 -18.15 -22.66 -6.06
CA MET A 254 -17.62 -23.71 -5.20
C MET A 254 -18.34 -25.01 -5.56
N LEU A 255 -17.59 -25.99 -6.04
CA LEU A 255 -18.10 -27.27 -6.51
C LEU A 255 -17.60 -28.38 -5.60
N SER A 256 -18.50 -29.20 -5.09
CA SER A 256 -18.11 -30.47 -4.47
C SER A 256 -18.14 -31.55 -5.52
N VAL A 257 -17.03 -32.28 -5.67
CA VAL A 257 -16.84 -33.27 -6.73
C VAL A 257 -16.45 -34.61 -6.11
N LYS A 258 -17.11 -35.68 -6.56
CA LYS A 258 -16.84 -37.05 -6.15
C LYS A 258 -16.59 -37.95 -7.36
N GLN A 259 -15.61 -38.84 -7.26
CA GLN A 259 -15.41 -39.90 -8.24
C GLN A 259 -16.52 -40.96 -8.11
N THR A 260 -17.19 -41.28 -9.20
CA THR A 260 -18.24 -42.30 -9.28
C THR A 260 -18.01 -43.22 -10.47
N ILE A 261 -18.39 -44.48 -10.34
CA ILE A 261 -18.40 -45.44 -11.44
C ILE A 261 -19.80 -45.51 -12.02
N ILE A 262 -19.93 -45.23 -13.32
CA ILE A 262 -21.19 -45.38 -14.05
C ILE A 262 -21.11 -46.58 -14.99
N SER A 263 -22.17 -47.37 -15.04
CA SER A 263 -22.35 -48.45 -16.01
C SER A 263 -23.01 -47.93 -17.27
N ILE A 264 -22.42 -48.24 -18.43
CA ILE A 264 -22.95 -47.89 -19.75
C ILE A 264 -23.19 -49.17 -20.53
N LEU A 265 -24.40 -49.32 -21.06
CA LEU A 265 -24.74 -50.40 -21.99
C LEU A 265 -24.27 -50.02 -23.39
N SER A 266 -23.35 -50.81 -23.95
CA SER A 266 -22.88 -50.64 -25.32
C SER A 266 -23.42 -51.76 -26.21
N SER A 267 -24.00 -51.39 -27.36
CA SER A 267 -24.30 -52.32 -28.44
C SER A 267 -23.05 -52.47 -29.31
N SER A 268 -22.45 -53.66 -29.35
CA SER A 268 -21.33 -53.92 -30.25
C SER A 268 -21.84 -54.01 -31.69
N THR A 269 -21.61 -52.97 -32.51
CA THR A 269 -21.73 -53.10 -33.96
C THR A 269 -20.43 -53.69 -34.49
N SER A 270 -20.48 -54.89 -35.04
CA SER A 270 -19.35 -55.49 -35.76
C SER A 270 -18.93 -54.57 -36.93
N PRO A 271 -17.62 -54.33 -37.15
CA PRO A 271 -17.16 -53.55 -38.29
C PRO A 271 -17.58 -54.23 -39.60
N ARG A 272 -17.99 -53.43 -40.60
CA ARG A 272 -18.31 -53.89 -41.96
C ARG A 272 -17.05 -54.29 -42.73
#